data_AF-A0A965IFB6-F1
#
_entry.id   AF-A0A965IFB6-F1
#
_cell.length_a   1.000
_cell.length_b   1.000
_cell.length_c   1.000
_cell.angle_alpha   90.00
_cell.angle_beta   90.00
_cell.angle_gamma   90.00
#
_symmetry.space_group_name_H-M   'P 1'
#
loop_
_entity.id
_entity.type
_entity.pdbx_description
1 polymer ?
#
loop_
_entity_poly.entity_id
_entity_poly.type
_entity_poly.pdbx_seq_one_letter_code
_entity_poly.pdbx_strand_id
1 'polypeptide(L)'
;MGLSKADRQELATWAAEHRSCAVCWWPESDGRRRMEIHHLQQGAGRKHDRRNLLTLCERCHCVLHSGGWCGNYPDLTKAHLLQAKQETDPENYDPSFLASLRRKVHLGYDPQPIPQFYVDEREANLTGGRQP
;
A
#
# COMPACT_ATOMS: atom_id res chain seq x y z
N MET A 1 13.25 13.62 14.11
CA MET A 1 11.99 13.95 14.81
C MET A 1 11.12 12.72 14.85
N GLY A 2 10.72 12.27 16.03
CA GLY A 2 9.75 11.18 16.18
C GLY A 2 8.33 11.66 15.86
N LEU A 3 7.46 10.73 15.47
CA LEU A 3 6.02 10.97 15.28
C LEU A 3 5.39 11.51 16.58
N SER A 4 4.53 12.52 16.46
CA SER A 4 3.75 13.01 17.60
C SER A 4 2.75 11.95 18.07
N LYS A 5 2.21 12.10 19.29
CA LYS A 5 1.19 11.18 19.81
C LYS A 5 -0.10 11.22 18.96
N ALA A 6 -0.48 12.41 18.48
CA ALA A 6 -1.64 12.60 17.62
C ALA A 6 -1.47 11.87 16.28
N ASP A 7 -0.32 12.04 15.62
CA ASP A 7 -0.04 11.37 14.34
C ASP A 7 -0.07 9.84 14.49
N ARG A 8 0.46 9.30 15.59
CA ARG A 8 0.43 7.86 15.86
C ARG A 8 -1.00 7.37 16.04
N GLN A 9 -1.85 8.13 16.74
CA GLN A 9 -3.25 7.78 16.94
C GLN A 9 -4.03 7.81 15.63
N GLU A 10 -3.77 8.80 14.78
CA GLU A 10 -4.39 8.90 13.45
C GLU A 10 -3.99 7.73 12.55
N LEU A 11 -2.71 7.39 12.51
CA LEU A 11 -2.20 6.22 11.79
C LEU A 11 -2.81 4.91 12.30
N ALA A 12 -2.93 4.75 13.63
CA ALA A 12 -3.53 3.56 14.22
C ALA A 12 -5.03 3.45 13.88
N THR A 13 -5.74 4.58 13.91
CA THR A 13 -7.18 4.62 13.57
C THR A 13 -7.39 4.27 12.11
N TRP A 14 -6.59 4.86 11.21
CA TRP A 14 -6.65 4.54 9.79
C TRP A 14 -6.27 3.08 9.50
N ALA A 15 -5.24 2.54 10.15
CA ALA A 15 -4.85 1.14 9.97
C ALA A 15 -5.94 0.16 10.42
N ALA A 16 -6.71 0.50 11.47
CA ALA A 16 -7.84 -0.30 11.92
C ALA A 16 -9.00 -0.36 10.89
N GLU A 17 -9.11 0.64 10.01
CA GLU A 17 -10.07 0.64 8.89
C GLU A 17 -9.54 -0.17 7.68
N HIS A 18 -8.22 -0.39 7.58
CA HIS A 18 -7.55 -0.97 6.42
C HIS A 18 -6.81 -2.27 6.77
N ARG A 19 -7.54 -3.27 7.25
CA ARG A 19 -6.99 -4.50 7.86
C ARG A 19 -6.53 -5.57 6.87
N SER A 20 -6.19 -5.19 5.64
CA SER A 20 -5.66 -6.09 4.63
C SER A 20 -4.62 -5.39 3.75
N CYS A 21 -3.79 -6.17 3.07
CA CYS A 21 -2.86 -5.65 2.07
C CYS A 21 -3.63 -5.14 0.86
N ALA A 22 -3.46 -3.89 0.48
CA ALA A 22 -4.18 -3.31 -0.65
C ALA A 22 -3.83 -3.97 -2.01
N VAL A 23 -2.66 -4.60 -2.12
CA VAL A 23 -2.23 -5.28 -3.36
C VAL A 23 -2.80 -6.71 -3.43
N CYS A 24 -2.46 -7.58 -2.47
CA CYS A 24 -2.81 -9.00 -2.52
C CYS A 24 -3.95 -9.42 -1.59
N TRP A 25 -4.58 -8.48 -0.88
CA TRP A 25 -5.65 -8.71 0.11
C TRP A 25 -5.31 -9.68 1.25
N TRP A 26 -4.01 -9.87 1.53
CA TRP A 26 -3.59 -10.61 2.72
C TRP A 26 -4.22 -9.99 3.99
N PRO A 27 -5.00 -10.76 4.77
CA PRO A 27 -5.68 -10.21 5.93
C PRO A 27 -4.73 -10.10 7.13
N GLU A 28 -4.82 -9.00 7.87
CA GLU A 28 -4.06 -8.78 9.11
C GLU A 28 -4.30 -9.91 10.12
N SER A 29 -5.54 -10.42 10.19
CA SER A 29 -5.95 -11.45 11.14
C SER A 29 -5.25 -12.80 10.97
N ASP A 30 -4.61 -13.06 9.82
CA ASP A 30 -3.88 -14.30 9.58
C ASP A 30 -2.59 -14.38 10.43
N GLY A 31 -1.95 -13.24 10.71
CA GLY A 31 -0.78 -13.16 11.58
C GLY A 31 0.51 -13.77 11.04
N ARG A 32 0.51 -14.57 9.95
CA ARG A 32 1.74 -15.13 9.36
C ARG A 32 2.56 -14.12 8.57
N ARG A 33 2.00 -12.93 8.28
CA ARG A 33 2.73 -11.80 7.68
C ARG A 33 2.39 -10.53 8.41
N ARG A 34 3.40 -9.69 8.62
CA ARG A 34 3.21 -8.37 9.22
C ARG A 34 2.58 -7.40 8.24
N MET A 35 1.69 -6.53 8.74
CA MET A 35 1.11 -5.41 8.00
C MET A 35 1.91 -4.13 8.27
N GLU A 36 2.16 -3.36 7.22
CA GLU A 36 2.94 -2.13 7.25
C GLU A 36 2.16 -1.01 6.54
N ILE A 37 2.21 0.20 7.10
CA ILE A 37 1.67 1.40 6.47
C ILE A 37 2.74 1.97 5.54
N HIS A 38 2.38 2.10 4.27
CA HIS A 38 3.24 2.65 3.23
C HIS A 38 2.76 4.04 2.77
N HIS A 39 3.70 4.94 2.55
CA HIS A 39 3.44 6.25 1.93
C HIS A 39 3.61 6.18 0.42
N LEU A 40 2.55 6.46 -0.36
CA LEU A 40 2.60 6.48 -1.83
C LEU A 40 3.69 7.44 -2.35
N GLN A 41 3.81 8.61 -1.73
CA GLN A 41 4.92 9.53 -1.92
C GLN A 41 5.78 9.61 -0.64
N GLN A 42 7.07 9.32 -0.83
CA GLN A 42 8.10 9.30 0.21
C GLN A 42 9.00 10.55 0.15
N GLY A 43 9.94 10.65 1.11
CA GLY A 43 10.96 11.69 1.16
C GLY A 43 10.58 12.89 2.03
N ALA A 44 11.19 14.05 1.76
CA ALA A 44 11.04 15.26 2.56
C ALA A 44 9.60 15.81 2.60
N GLY A 45 8.77 15.45 1.60
CA GLY A 45 7.36 15.84 1.52
C GLY A 45 6.39 14.79 2.08
N ARG A 46 6.88 13.74 2.75
CA ARG A 46 5.98 12.70 3.31
C ARG A 46 5.00 13.33 4.30
N LYS A 47 3.71 13.04 4.12
CA LYS A 47 2.65 13.42 5.05
C LYS A 47 1.89 12.18 5.50
N HIS A 48 1.54 12.15 6.79
CA HIS A 48 0.63 11.18 7.38
C HIS A 48 -0.81 11.59 7.09
N ASP A 49 -1.14 11.66 5.81
CA ASP A 49 -2.46 12.05 5.30
C ASP A 49 -3.08 10.83 4.63
N ARG A 50 -4.35 10.53 4.91
CA ARG A 50 -5.06 9.35 4.38
C ARG A 50 -4.89 9.19 2.87
N ARG A 51 -4.85 10.29 2.11
CA ARG A 51 -4.66 10.28 0.65
C ARG A 51 -3.30 9.73 0.21
N ASN A 52 -2.29 9.80 1.09
CA ASN A 52 -0.93 9.32 0.87
C ASN A 52 -0.63 7.97 1.53
N LEU A 53 -1.60 7.32 2.19
CA LEU A 53 -1.39 6.07 2.91
C LEU A 53 -1.98 4.87 2.18
N LEU A 54 -1.31 3.72 2.31
CA LEU A 54 -1.74 2.41 1.84
C LEU A 54 -1.22 1.32 2.79
N THR A 55 -2.00 0.26 3.01
CA THR A 55 -1.56 -0.89 3.81
C THR A 55 -0.98 -1.95 2.92
N LEU A 56 0.21 -2.45 3.26
CA LEU A 56 0.89 -3.52 2.53
C LEU A 56 1.30 -4.61 3.53
N CYS A 57 1.24 -5.86 3.12
CA CYS A 57 1.94 -6.91 3.86
C CYS A 57 3.45 -6.78 3.61
N GLU A 58 4.27 -7.23 4.56
CA GLU A 58 5.72 -7.07 4.51
C GLU A 58 6.35 -7.63 3.23
N ARG A 59 5.76 -8.68 2.63
CA ARG A 59 6.20 -9.21 1.33
C ARG A 59 5.98 -8.20 0.20
N CYS A 60 4.75 -7.69 0.03
CA CYS A 60 4.45 -6.74 -1.04
C CYS A 60 5.19 -5.42 -0.83
N HIS A 61 5.36 -5.00 0.43
CA HIS A 61 6.17 -3.85 0.78
C HIS A 61 7.66 -4.06 0.42
N CYS A 62 8.20 -5.24 0.70
CA CYS A 62 9.55 -5.63 0.33
C CYS A 62 9.72 -5.61 -1.20
N VAL A 63 8.84 -6.28 -1.96
CA VAL A 63 8.92 -6.33 -3.44
C VAL A 63 8.89 -4.94 -4.05
N LEU A 64 8.07 -4.03 -3.53
CA LEU A 64 8.04 -2.64 -3.99
C LEU A 64 9.39 -1.91 -3.81
N HIS A 65 10.11 -2.19 -2.74
CA HIS A 65 11.34 -1.48 -2.38
C HIS A 65 12.62 -2.14 -2.86
N SER A 66 12.63 -3.47 -2.95
CA SER A 66 13.82 -4.27 -3.23
C SER A 66 13.65 -5.19 -4.45
N GLY A 67 12.48 -5.18 -5.10
CA GLY A 67 12.19 -6.01 -6.28
C GLY A 67 12.36 -7.51 -6.01
N GLY A 68 12.96 -8.20 -6.98
CA GLY A 68 13.23 -9.65 -6.94
C GLY A 68 14.12 -10.15 -5.80
N TRP A 69 14.71 -9.27 -4.98
CA TRP A 69 15.42 -9.68 -3.76
C TRP A 69 14.49 -10.28 -2.70
N CYS A 70 13.19 -9.97 -2.77
CA CYS A 70 12.19 -10.47 -1.82
C CYS A 70 11.58 -11.82 -2.24
N GLY A 71 12.17 -12.49 -3.24
CA GLY A 71 11.74 -13.76 -3.79
C GLY A 71 11.32 -13.66 -5.26
N ASN A 72 10.87 -14.78 -5.82
CA ASN A 72 10.43 -14.89 -7.21
C ASN A 72 8.99 -14.36 -7.37
N TYR A 73 8.79 -13.07 -7.09
CA TYR A 73 7.51 -12.39 -7.26
C TYR A 73 7.60 -11.36 -8.40
N PRO A 74 6.52 -11.12 -9.17
CA PRO A 74 6.50 -10.06 -10.17
C PRO A 74 6.74 -8.68 -9.52
N ASP A 75 7.44 -7.79 -10.22
CA ASP A 75 7.77 -6.47 -9.65
C ASP A 75 6.53 -5.62 -9.35
N LEU A 76 6.61 -4.86 -8.25
CA LEU A 76 5.64 -3.84 -7.89
C LEU A 76 6.24 -2.45 -8.09
N THR A 77 5.48 -1.57 -8.75
CA THR A 77 5.87 -0.18 -9.00
C THR A 77 4.91 0.76 -8.28
N LYS A 78 5.27 2.04 -8.19
CA LYS A 78 4.36 3.07 -7.66
C LYS A 78 3.07 3.19 -8.48
N ALA A 79 3.12 2.90 -9.78
CA ALA A 79 1.94 2.91 -10.64
C ALA A 79 0.94 1.81 -10.23
N HIS A 80 1.43 0.60 -9.88
CA HIS A 80 0.57 -0.47 -9.34
C HIS A 80 -0.07 -0.07 -8.00
N LEU A 81 0.66 0.67 -7.16
CA LEU A 81 0.14 1.18 -5.90
C LEU A 81 -0.95 2.25 -6.08
N LEU A 82 -0.90 3.07 -7.14
CA LEU A 82 -1.99 4.00 -7.44
C LEU A 82 -3.28 3.25 -7.78
N GLN A 83 -3.18 2.18 -8.58
CA GLN A 83 -4.33 1.31 -8.86
C GLN A 83 -4.86 0.67 -7.56
N ALA A 84 -3.97 0.15 -6.72
CA ALA A 84 -4.37 -0.41 -5.42
C ALA A 84 -5.10 0.63 -4.55
N LYS A 85 -4.60 1.87 -4.49
CA LYS A 85 -5.26 2.97 -3.76
C LYS A 85 -6.66 3.25 -4.31
N GLN A 86 -6.79 3.35 -5.62
CA GLN A 86 -8.05 3.62 -6.29
C GLN A 86 -9.09 2.51 -6.02
N GLU A 87 -8.65 1.26 -5.93
CA GLU A 87 -9.55 0.12 -5.64
C GLU A 87 -9.96 0.05 -4.17
N THR A 88 -9.04 0.26 -3.23
CA THR A 88 -9.30 -0.01 -1.81
C THR A 88 -9.77 1.22 -1.02
N ASP A 89 -9.46 2.42 -1.51
CA ASP A 89 -9.81 3.68 -0.85
C ASP A 89 -10.07 4.79 -1.90
N PRO A 90 -11.10 4.61 -2.77
CA PRO A 90 -11.39 5.53 -3.86
C PRO A 90 -11.72 6.95 -3.39
N GLU A 91 -12.35 7.10 -2.22
CA GLU A 91 -12.74 8.40 -1.69
C GLU A 91 -11.54 9.27 -1.28
N ASN A 92 -10.39 8.63 -0.96
CA ASN A 92 -9.15 9.33 -0.66
C ASN A 92 -8.10 9.17 -1.78
N TYR A 93 -8.48 8.73 -2.97
CA TYR A 93 -7.58 8.71 -4.11
C TYR A 93 -7.51 10.10 -4.77
N ASP A 94 -6.40 10.81 -4.54
CA ASP A 94 -6.18 12.18 -5.04
C ASP A 94 -4.79 12.31 -5.69
N PRO A 95 -4.66 12.03 -7.00
CA PRO A 95 -3.37 12.10 -7.70
C PRO A 95 -2.79 13.51 -7.76
N SER A 96 -3.62 14.56 -7.75
CA SER A 96 -3.18 15.95 -7.71
C SER A 96 -2.54 16.29 -6.36
N PHE A 97 -3.16 15.87 -5.25
CA PHE A 97 -2.55 15.98 -3.93
C PHE A 97 -1.23 15.23 -3.86
N LEU A 98 -1.17 13.98 -4.34
CA LEU A 98 0.07 13.20 -4.36
C LEU A 98 1.18 13.91 -5.15
N ALA A 99 0.86 14.48 -6.32
CA ALA A 99 1.82 15.27 -7.10
C ALA A 99 2.31 16.51 -6.33
N SER A 100 1.39 17.18 -5.62
CA SER A 100 1.70 18.39 -4.83
C SER A 100 2.71 18.12 -3.71
N LEU A 101 2.71 16.92 -3.11
CA LEU A 101 3.70 16.51 -2.09
C LEU A 101 5.14 16.53 -2.63
N ARG A 102 5.30 16.41 -3.96
CA ARG A 102 6.59 16.51 -4.66
C ARG A 102 6.80 17.86 -5.35
N ARG A 103 5.94 18.85 -5.08
CA ARG A 103 5.93 20.15 -5.77
C ARG A 103 5.81 20.00 -7.29
N LYS A 104 5.02 19.03 -7.74
CA LYS A 104 4.72 18.78 -9.15
C LYS A 104 3.23 19.00 -9.43
N VAL A 105 2.92 19.28 -10.69
CA VAL A 105 1.53 19.37 -11.18
C VAL A 105 0.94 17.98 -11.42
N HIS A 106 1.76 17.02 -11.86
CA HIS A 106 1.38 15.63 -12.07
C HIS A 106 2.47 14.67 -11.56
N LEU A 107 2.10 13.40 -11.32
CA LEU A 107 3.02 12.38 -10.81
C LEU A 107 4.08 11.96 -11.83
N GLY A 108 3.74 12.04 -13.12
CA GLY A 108 4.60 11.59 -14.23
C GLY A 108 4.50 10.09 -14.53
N TYR A 109 3.50 9.43 -13.95
CA TYR A 109 3.07 8.07 -14.23
C TYR A 109 1.60 7.96 -13.82
N ASP A 110 0.86 7.11 -14.53
CA ASP A 110 -0.56 6.84 -14.28
C ASP A 110 -0.72 5.52 -13.51
N PRO A 111 -1.89 5.25 -12.91
CA PRO A 111 -2.21 3.92 -12.40
C PRO A 111 -1.95 2.83 -13.44
N GLN A 112 -1.36 1.72 -13.00
CA GLN A 112 -1.15 0.55 -13.83
C GLN A 112 -1.83 -0.66 -13.18
N PRO A 113 -2.37 -1.59 -14.00
CA PRO A 113 -2.95 -2.83 -13.48
C PRO A 113 -1.98 -3.55 -12.55
N ILE A 114 -2.49 -4.03 -11.42
CA ILE A 114 -1.72 -4.86 -10.51
C ILE A 114 -1.39 -6.18 -11.24
N PRO A 115 -0.14 -6.68 -11.18
CA PRO A 115 0.22 -7.93 -11.85
C PRO A 115 -0.72 -9.08 -11.47
N GLN A 116 -1.15 -9.86 -12.47
CA GLN A 116 -2.17 -10.90 -12.32
C GLN A 116 -1.87 -11.87 -11.16
N PHE A 117 -0.59 -12.22 -10.96
CA PHE A 117 -0.15 -13.02 -9.82
C PHE A 117 -0.72 -12.55 -8.47
N TYR A 118 -0.70 -11.25 -8.19
CA TYR A 118 -1.21 -10.70 -6.94
C TYR A 118 -2.74 -10.64 -6.91
N VAL A 119 -3.36 -10.50 -8.08
CA VAL A 119 -4.83 -10.53 -8.23
C VAL A 119 -5.34 -11.94 -7.94
N ASP A 120 -4.69 -12.98 -8.48
CA ASP A 120 -5.05 -14.38 -8.21
C ASP A 120 -4.90 -14.72 -6.72
N GLU A 121 -3.91 -14.14 -6.05
CA GLU A 121 -3.73 -14.29 -4.61
C GLU A 121 -4.86 -13.68 -3.78
N ARG A 122 -5.60 -12.70 -4.31
CA ARG A 122 -6.67 -12.04 -3.57
C ARG A 122 -7.76 -13.03 -3.17
N GLU A 123 -8.23 -13.83 -4.11
CA GLU A 123 -9.27 -14.84 -3.85
C GLU A 123 -8.79 -15.90 -2.84
N ALA A 124 -7.54 -16.36 -2.99
CA ALA A 124 -6.93 -17.32 -2.09
C ALA A 124 -6.78 -16.77 -0.65
N ASN A 125 -6.45 -15.49 -0.51
CA ASN A 125 -6.27 -14.84 0.79
C ASN A 125 -7.62 -14.51 1.47
N LEU A 126 -8.69 -14.30 0.70
CA LEU A 126 -10.04 -14.11 1.24
C LEU A 126 -10.66 -15.41 1.78
N THR A 127 -10.38 -16.54 1.13
CA THR A 127 -11.02 -17.83 1.46
C THR A 127 -10.26 -18.63 2.53
N GLY A 128 -9.10 -18.13 2.99
CA GLY A 128 -8.27 -18.84 3.98
C GLY A 128 -7.68 -20.16 3.45
N GLY A 129 -7.75 -20.40 2.13
CA GLY A 129 -7.41 -21.67 1.50
C GLY A 129 -5.94 -22.06 1.55
N ARG A 130 -5.06 -21.20 2.09
CA ARG A 130 -3.66 -21.53 2.35
C ARG A 130 -3.53 -22.29 3.66
N GLN A 131 -3.69 -23.61 3.58
CA GLN A 131 -3.15 -24.51 4.60
C GLN A 131 -1.65 -24.22 4.79
N PRO A 132 -1.14 -24.27 6.03
CA PRO A 132 0.24 -23.95 6.35
C PRO A 132 1.25 -24.80 5.59
#